data_AF-A0A8C0J7X2-F1
#
_entry.id   AF-A0A8C0J7X2-F1
#
_cell.length_a   1.000
_cell.length_b   1.000
_cell.length_c   1.000
_cell.angle_alpha   90.00
_cell.angle_beta   90.00
_cell.angle_gamma   90.00
#
_symmetry.space_group_name_H-M   'P 1'
#
loop_
_entity.id
_entity.type
_entity.pdbx_description
1 polymer ?
#
loop_
_entity_poly.entity_id
_entity_poly.type
_entity_poly.pdbx_seq_one_letter_code
_entity_poly.pdbx_strand_id
1 'polypeptide(L)'
;MSCWILFLSLLGFLPLVMPTCPASCQCSTNIVNCMSKELTESSLPVSFSPSTQMIYLNNNQLTSIPSGLLDNLQSLQVAYLWGNPWECDCNILYLRSWLQWQQNRTLYRNVVCASPEHLRGRIIAYMSEDELISTCQLIGCWGGVWGVAGSQGGNMHI
;
A
#
# COMPACT_ATOMS: atom_id res chain seq x y z
N MET A 1 -51.59 13.32 -22.07
CA MET A 1 -50.75 14.50 -21.75
C MET A 1 -49.70 14.02 -20.75
N SER A 2 -48.78 13.16 -21.19
CA SER A 2 -47.44 13.48 -21.68
C SER A 2 -46.45 13.72 -20.55
N CYS A 3 -45.66 12.70 -20.20
CA CYS A 3 -44.26 12.92 -19.86
C CYS A 3 -43.49 11.64 -20.19
N TRP A 4 -43.27 11.44 -21.49
CA TRP A 4 -42.25 10.54 -22.00
C TRP A 4 -40.90 11.20 -21.70
N ILE A 5 -40.32 10.95 -20.52
CA ILE A 5 -38.90 11.23 -20.32
C ILE A 5 -38.15 10.03 -20.88
N LEU A 6 -37.51 10.31 -22.01
CA LEU A 6 -36.67 9.42 -22.78
C LEU A 6 -35.62 8.78 -21.86
N PHE A 7 -35.59 7.44 -21.84
CA PHE A 7 -34.39 6.66 -21.48
C PHE A 7 -33.33 6.93 -22.56
N LEU A 8 -32.73 8.12 -22.52
CA LEU A 8 -31.49 8.42 -23.24
C LEU A 8 -30.38 7.71 -22.49
N SER A 9 -30.03 6.52 -22.98
CA SER A 9 -28.75 5.84 -22.83
C SER A 9 -28.03 6.13 -21.51
N LEU A 10 -28.12 5.20 -20.57
CA LEU A 10 -27.07 5.00 -19.58
C LEU A 10 -25.80 4.50 -20.32
N LEU A 11 -25.22 5.36 -21.16
CA LEU A 11 -23.79 5.33 -21.38
C LEU A 11 -23.23 5.69 -20.01
N GLY A 12 -22.99 4.64 -19.22
CA GLY A 12 -22.30 4.78 -17.95
C GLY A 12 -21.11 5.67 -18.22
N PHE A 13 -21.10 6.83 -17.57
CA PHE A 13 -19.86 7.55 -17.38
C PHE A 13 -18.97 6.54 -16.65
N LEU A 14 -18.13 5.81 -17.39
CA LEU A 14 -16.89 5.35 -16.80
C LEU A 14 -16.28 6.64 -16.27
N PRO A 15 -16.13 6.83 -14.95
CA PRO A 15 -15.35 7.95 -14.48
C PRO A 15 -13.99 7.77 -15.13
N LEU A 16 -13.66 8.65 -16.07
CA LEU A 16 -12.30 8.79 -16.55
C LEU A 16 -11.52 9.21 -15.31
N VAL A 17 -10.99 8.24 -14.58
CA VAL A 17 -10.09 8.47 -13.45
C VAL A 17 -8.85 9.09 -14.07
N MET A 18 -8.87 10.41 -14.19
CA MET A 18 -7.71 11.15 -14.65
C MET A 18 -6.63 10.96 -13.59
N PRO A 19 -5.41 10.51 -13.97
CA PRO A 19 -4.30 10.45 -13.03
C PRO A 19 -4.06 11.86 -12.51
N THR A 20 -4.44 12.11 -11.26
CA THR A 20 -4.27 13.42 -10.64
C THR A 20 -2.93 13.45 -9.93
N CYS A 21 -2.14 14.49 -10.21
CA CYS A 21 -1.00 14.78 -9.37
C CYS A 21 -1.52 15.23 -8.00
N PRO A 22 -1.06 14.66 -6.88
CA PRO A 22 -1.42 15.17 -5.56
C PRO A 22 -1.02 16.64 -5.43
N ALA A 23 -1.83 17.45 -4.76
CA ALA A 23 -1.65 18.90 -4.72
C ALA A 23 -0.27 19.35 -4.18
N SER A 24 0.31 18.57 -3.26
CA SER A 24 1.63 18.85 -2.66
C SER A 24 2.81 18.36 -3.51
N CYS A 25 2.56 17.64 -4.61
CA CYS A 25 3.58 17.00 -5.43
C CYS A 25 3.88 17.79 -6.71
N GLN A 26 5.05 17.51 -7.28
CA GLN A 26 5.46 18.02 -8.59
C GLN A 26 5.46 16.85 -9.57
N CYS A 27 4.54 16.87 -10.53
CA CYS A 27 4.45 15.85 -11.55
C CYS A 27 4.90 16.41 -12.91
N SER A 28 5.72 15.62 -13.59
CA SER A 28 6.10 15.78 -14.99
C SER A 28 5.59 14.56 -15.78
N THR A 29 5.90 14.47 -17.08
CA THR A 29 5.42 13.42 -17.99
C THR A 29 5.68 11.99 -17.48
N ASN A 30 6.82 11.77 -16.84
CA ASN A 30 7.28 10.46 -16.38
C ASN A 30 7.79 10.45 -14.94
N ILE A 31 7.71 11.57 -14.21
CA ILE A 31 8.21 11.70 -12.84
C ILE A 31 7.08 12.22 -11.96
N VAL A 32 6.84 11.53 -10.84
CA VAL A 32 5.98 12.00 -9.75
C VAL A 32 6.87 12.27 -8.54
N ASN A 33 7.11 13.54 -8.22
CA ASN A 33 7.94 13.93 -7.10
C ASN A 33 7.10 14.43 -5.92
N CYS A 34 7.01 13.59 -4.89
CA CYS A 34 6.28 13.82 -3.66
C CYS A 34 7.19 13.73 -2.42
N MET A 35 8.51 13.86 -2.59
CA MET A 35 9.46 13.72 -1.49
C MET A 35 9.28 14.83 -0.44
N SER A 36 9.31 14.46 0.84
CA SER A 36 9.29 15.42 1.96
C SER A 36 8.10 16.38 1.91
N LYS A 37 6.91 15.84 1.67
CA LYS A 37 5.62 16.56 1.63
C LYS A 37 4.68 16.19 2.77
N GLU A 38 5.19 15.45 3.76
CA GLU A 38 4.43 14.97 4.92
C GLU A 38 3.17 14.20 4.51
N LEU A 39 3.25 13.48 3.38
CA LEU A 39 2.10 12.74 2.85
C LEU A 39 1.69 11.61 3.78
N THR A 40 0.37 11.43 3.88
CA THR A 40 -0.30 10.25 4.45
C THR A 40 -1.08 9.52 3.35
N GLU A 41 -1.61 8.35 3.64
CA GLU A 41 -2.39 7.51 2.71
C GLU A 41 -3.55 8.28 2.09
N SER A 42 -4.22 9.12 2.87
CA SER A 42 -5.36 9.93 2.42
C SER A 42 -5.01 11.00 1.39
N SER A 43 -3.72 11.35 1.28
CA SER A 43 -3.22 12.34 0.32
C SER A 43 -2.72 11.74 -0.99
N LEU A 44 -2.60 10.40 -1.06
CA LEU A 44 -2.20 9.69 -2.26
C LEU A 44 -3.37 9.67 -3.27
N PRO A 45 -3.08 9.72 -4.58
CA PRO A 45 -4.13 9.63 -5.59
C PRO A 45 -4.63 8.18 -5.67
N VAL A 46 -5.77 7.98 -6.34
CA VAL A 46 -6.28 6.63 -6.61
C VAL A 46 -5.39 5.89 -7.62
N SER A 47 -4.74 6.61 -8.53
CA SER A 47 -3.82 6.06 -9.52
C SER A 47 -2.78 7.09 -9.97
N PHE A 48 -1.59 6.61 -10.34
CA PHE A 48 -0.61 7.38 -11.09
C PHE A 48 -0.74 7.15 -12.61
N SER A 49 -0.13 8.01 -13.41
CA SER A 49 -0.12 7.83 -14.87
C SER A 49 0.64 6.54 -15.26
N PRO A 50 0.14 5.72 -16.20
CA PRO A 50 0.86 4.53 -16.69
C PRO A 50 2.23 4.83 -17.33
N SER A 51 2.45 6.08 -17.77
CA SER A 51 3.74 6.56 -18.31
C SER A 51 4.77 6.90 -17.23
N THR A 52 4.41 6.83 -15.95
CA THR A 52 5.31 7.16 -14.85
C THR A 52 6.47 6.18 -14.79
N GLN A 53 7.69 6.70 -14.78
CA GLN A 53 8.93 5.94 -14.68
C GLN A 53 9.58 6.05 -13.31
N MET A 54 9.43 7.20 -12.64
CA MET A 54 10.01 7.44 -11.33
C MET A 54 8.98 8.04 -10.38
N ILE A 55 8.89 7.45 -9.19
CA ILE A 55 8.05 7.94 -8.10
C ILE A 55 8.93 8.23 -6.89
N TYR A 56 8.86 9.44 -6.35
CA TYR A 56 9.54 9.83 -5.12
C TYR A 56 8.50 10.00 -4.01
N LEU A 57 8.37 8.98 -3.15
CA LEU A 57 7.50 9.00 -1.96
C LEU A 57 8.29 8.94 -0.65
N ASN A 58 9.62 9.02 -0.72
CA ASN A 58 10.49 8.93 0.43
C ASN A 58 10.38 10.17 1.35
N ASN A 59 10.70 9.96 2.63
CA ASN A 59 10.65 10.98 3.67
C ASN A 59 9.25 11.62 3.86
N ASN A 60 8.20 10.80 3.87
CA ASN A 60 6.83 11.21 4.19
C ASN A 60 6.35 10.52 5.48
N GLN A 61 5.04 10.54 5.72
CA GLN A 61 4.40 9.94 6.90
C GLN A 61 3.50 8.76 6.52
N LEU A 62 3.88 8.03 5.46
CA LEU A 62 3.16 6.85 5.02
C LEU A 62 3.43 5.69 5.99
N THR A 63 2.37 5.05 6.47
CA THR A 63 2.45 3.79 7.23
C THR A 63 2.17 2.60 6.32
N SER A 64 1.46 2.79 5.21
CA SER A 64 1.19 1.77 4.19
C SER A 64 1.06 2.36 2.77
N ILE A 65 0.95 1.49 1.76
CA ILE A 65 0.60 1.90 0.39
C ILE A 65 -0.78 1.32 0.06
N PRO A 66 -1.74 2.14 -0.42
CA PRO A 66 -3.05 1.64 -0.84
C PRO A 66 -2.93 0.55 -1.89
N SER A 67 -3.70 -0.52 -1.70
CA SER A 67 -3.76 -1.65 -2.63
C SER A 67 -4.10 -1.19 -4.04
N GLY A 68 -3.34 -1.67 -5.02
CA GLY A 68 -3.54 -1.36 -6.43
C GLY A 68 -2.88 -0.08 -6.93
N LEU A 69 -2.35 0.78 -6.05
CA LEU A 69 -1.79 2.08 -6.45
C LEU A 69 -0.64 1.96 -7.46
N LEU A 70 0.13 0.87 -7.40
CA LEU A 70 1.33 0.64 -8.23
C LEU A 70 1.13 -0.42 -9.33
N ASP A 71 -0.06 -1.02 -9.46
CA ASP A 71 -0.27 -2.22 -10.30
C ASP A 71 -0.20 -1.92 -11.80
N ASN A 72 -0.68 -0.73 -12.20
CA ASN A 72 -0.84 -0.36 -13.62
C ASN A 72 0.33 0.47 -14.17
N LEU A 73 1.49 0.45 -13.51
CA LEU A 73 2.64 1.27 -13.85
C LEU A 73 3.68 0.47 -14.65
N GLN A 74 3.31 0.09 -15.88
CA GLN A 74 4.15 -0.75 -16.75
C GLN A 74 5.50 -0.10 -17.13
N SER A 75 5.58 1.23 -17.09
CA SER A 75 6.81 1.98 -17.37
C SER A 75 7.67 2.23 -16.13
N LEU A 76 7.21 1.83 -14.94
CA LEU A 76 7.87 2.16 -13.69
C LEU A 76 9.23 1.48 -13.59
N GLN A 77 10.26 2.27 -13.33
CA GLN A 77 11.63 1.80 -13.14
C GLN A 77 12.01 1.80 -11.66
N VAL A 78 11.58 2.82 -10.92
CA VAL A 78 11.90 2.98 -9.50
C VAL A 78 10.81 3.73 -8.74
N ALA A 79 10.51 3.25 -7.53
CA ALA A 79 9.81 4.00 -6.51
C ALA A 79 10.70 4.18 -5.27
N TYR A 80 10.99 5.42 -4.88
CA TYR A 80 11.73 5.70 -3.64
C TYR A 80 10.75 5.74 -2.47
N LEU A 81 10.90 4.80 -1.53
CA LEU A 81 9.94 4.57 -0.43
C LEU A 81 10.56 4.66 0.98
N TRP A 82 11.87 4.88 1.07
CA TRP A 82 12.58 4.95 2.34
C TRP A 82 12.20 6.18 3.18
N GLY A 83 12.48 6.14 4.49
CA GLY A 83 12.21 7.29 5.37
C GLY A 83 10.73 7.54 5.66
N ASN A 84 9.89 6.53 5.51
CA ASN A 84 8.49 6.54 5.94
C ASN A 84 8.31 5.66 7.18
N PRO A 85 7.39 6.00 8.10
CA PRO A 85 7.12 5.22 9.30
C PRO A 85 6.26 3.98 9.00
N TRP A 86 6.77 3.06 8.18
CA TRP A 86 6.01 1.88 7.74
C TRP A 86 5.51 1.04 8.93
N GLU A 87 4.20 0.83 8.98
CA GLU A 87 3.55 -0.01 9.98
C GLU A 87 3.35 -1.41 9.39
N CYS A 88 4.07 -2.37 9.94
CA CYS A 88 4.11 -3.72 9.42
C CYS A 88 3.00 -4.59 10.01
N ASP A 89 1.76 -4.27 9.64
CA ASP A 89 0.52 -4.97 9.98
C ASP A 89 -0.13 -5.67 8.74
N CYS A 90 -1.46 -5.89 8.73
CA CYS A 90 -2.16 -6.40 7.53
C CYS A 90 -2.07 -5.47 6.32
N ASN A 91 -2.04 -4.16 6.55
CA ASN A 91 -2.11 -3.17 5.48
C ASN A 91 -0.80 -3.10 4.70
N ILE A 92 0.32 -3.58 5.27
CA ILE A 92 1.61 -3.63 4.59
C ILE A 92 1.72 -4.74 3.54
N LEU A 93 0.80 -5.72 3.53
CA LEU A 93 0.89 -6.92 2.69
C LEU A 93 0.97 -6.59 1.19
N TYR A 94 0.26 -5.55 0.76
CA TYR A 94 0.33 -5.07 -0.62
C TYR A 94 1.74 -4.59 -0.97
N LEU A 95 2.29 -3.66 -0.19
CA LEU A 95 3.63 -3.12 -0.41
C LEU A 95 4.69 -4.23 -0.37
N ARG A 96 4.60 -5.12 0.61
CA ARG A 96 5.48 -6.29 0.76
C ARG A 96 5.46 -7.17 -0.49
N SER A 97 4.28 -7.51 -0.99
CA SER A 97 4.14 -8.28 -2.24
C SER A 97 4.75 -7.55 -3.43
N TRP A 98 4.43 -6.26 -3.61
CA TRP A 98 4.97 -5.45 -4.70
C TRP A 98 6.50 -5.38 -4.69
N LEU A 99 7.12 -5.22 -3.50
CA LEU A 99 8.57 -5.21 -3.31
C LEU A 99 9.24 -6.54 -3.71
N GLN A 100 8.58 -7.68 -3.47
CA GLN A 100 9.12 -9.00 -3.80
C GLN A 100 9.23 -9.22 -5.31
N TRP A 101 8.38 -8.57 -6.11
CA TRP A 101 8.38 -8.65 -7.57
C TRP A 101 9.41 -7.73 -8.25
N GLN A 102 10.09 -6.87 -7.49
CA GLN A 102 11.09 -5.97 -8.07
C GLN A 102 12.37 -6.72 -8.44
N GLN A 103 12.85 -6.51 -9.67
CA GLN A 103 14.08 -7.15 -10.17
C GLN A 103 15.31 -6.70 -9.38
N ASN A 104 15.39 -5.41 -9.01
CA ASN A 104 16.51 -4.86 -8.26
C ASN A 104 16.20 -4.77 -6.76
N ARG A 105 16.22 -5.92 -6.07
CA ARG A 105 15.91 -6.00 -4.63
C ARG A 105 16.87 -5.22 -3.73
N THR A 106 18.09 -4.90 -4.17
CA THR A 106 19.07 -4.20 -3.34
C THR A 106 18.68 -2.73 -3.12
N LEU A 107 17.96 -2.13 -4.07
CA LEU A 107 17.44 -0.76 -4.00
C LEU A 107 16.45 -0.57 -2.84
N TYR A 108 15.74 -1.63 -2.47
CA TYR A 108 14.65 -1.59 -1.48
C TYR A 108 15.05 -2.10 -0.09
N ARG A 109 16.35 -2.36 0.17
CA ARG A 109 16.83 -2.88 1.46
C ARG A 109 16.62 -1.93 2.64
N ASN A 110 16.45 -0.64 2.38
CA ASN A 110 16.18 0.38 3.38
C ASN A 110 14.68 0.67 3.59
N VAL A 111 13.80 -0.10 2.94
CA VAL A 111 12.35 -0.07 3.19
C VAL A 111 12.06 -1.06 4.32
N VAL A 112 12.07 -0.52 5.54
CA VAL A 112 12.01 -1.27 6.80
C VAL A 112 10.81 -0.87 7.64
N CYS A 113 10.34 -1.77 8.49
CA CYS A 113 9.29 -1.48 9.47
C CYS A 113 9.77 -0.45 10.49
N ALA A 114 8.91 0.53 10.79
CA ALA A 114 9.06 1.43 11.93
C ALA A 114 8.27 0.93 13.14
N SER A 115 7.13 0.28 12.90
CA SER A 115 6.26 -0.35 13.89
C SER A 115 5.72 -1.69 13.34
N PRO A 116 5.16 -2.57 14.20
CA PRO A 116 5.25 -2.56 15.67
C PRO A 116 6.69 -2.79 16.16
N GLU A 117 6.96 -2.54 17.45
CA GLU A 117 8.33 -2.55 18.02
C GLU A 117 9.08 -3.87 17.79
N HIS A 118 8.39 -5.01 17.88
CA HIS A 118 9.00 -6.32 17.67
C HIS A 118 9.39 -6.60 16.20
N LEU A 119 8.87 -5.83 15.24
CA LEU A 119 9.24 -5.89 13.83
C LEU A 119 10.13 -4.71 13.40
N ARG A 120 10.43 -3.77 14.30
CA ARG A 120 11.19 -2.57 13.98
C ARG A 120 12.53 -2.90 13.32
N GLY A 121 12.81 -2.23 12.21
CA GLY A 121 14.04 -2.40 11.43
C GLY A 121 14.06 -3.63 10.52
N ARG A 122 13.05 -4.49 10.55
CA ARG A 122 12.94 -5.62 9.62
C ARG A 122 12.66 -5.13 8.20
N ILE A 123 13.30 -5.77 7.22
CA ILE A 123 13.16 -5.41 5.80
C ILE A 123 11.85 -5.97 5.28
N ILE A 124 10.96 -5.09 4.78
CA ILE A 124 9.59 -5.46 4.43
C ILE A 124 9.52 -6.56 3.38
N ALA A 125 10.40 -6.51 2.38
CA ALA A 125 10.46 -7.48 1.28
C ALA A 125 10.81 -8.92 1.70
N TYR A 126 11.41 -9.11 2.89
CA TYR A 126 11.94 -10.42 3.33
C TYR A 126 11.19 -11.05 4.50
N MET A 127 10.13 -10.41 5.00
CA MET A 127 9.29 -11.02 6.04
C MET A 127 8.46 -12.17 5.44
N SER A 128 7.87 -13.03 6.26
CA SER A 128 6.85 -14.02 5.82
C SER A 128 5.43 -13.44 6.01
N GLU A 129 4.41 -13.96 5.32
CA GLU A 129 3.04 -13.49 5.55
C GLU A 129 2.58 -13.84 6.95
N ASP A 130 2.91 -15.04 7.44
CA ASP A 130 2.56 -15.47 8.80
C ASP A 130 3.10 -14.52 9.88
N GLU A 131 4.32 -14.02 9.69
CA GLU A 131 4.93 -13.03 10.60
C GLU A 131 4.12 -11.73 10.63
N LEU A 132 3.62 -11.26 9.48
CA LEU A 132 2.79 -10.07 9.38
C LEU A 132 1.35 -10.30 9.86
N ILE A 133 0.74 -11.42 9.47
CA ILE A 133 -0.64 -11.76 9.82
C ILE A 133 -0.81 -11.91 11.34
N SER A 134 0.25 -12.36 12.04
CA SER A 134 0.26 -12.43 13.49
C SER A 134 0.15 -11.06 14.19
N THR A 135 0.48 -9.98 13.49
CA THR A 135 0.40 -8.60 14.01
C THR A 135 -0.92 -7.91 13.70
N CYS A 136 -1.76 -8.52 12.85
CA CYS A 136 -3.07 -8.00 12.51
C CYS A 136 -3.99 -8.07 13.72
N GLN A 137 -4.33 -6.91 14.28
CA GLN A 137 -5.57 -6.81 15.04
C GLN A 137 -6.71 -7.00 14.03
N LEU A 138 -7.29 -8.20 13.99
CA LEU A 138 -8.54 -8.46 13.27
C LEU A 138 -9.65 -7.56 13.85
N ILE A 139 -9.70 -6.29 13.42
CA ILE A 139 -10.85 -5.38 13.57
C ILE A 139 -11.96 -5.98 12.70
N GLY A 140 -12.58 -7.07 13.17
CA GLY A 140 -13.61 -7.81 12.44
C GLY A 140 -13.87 -9.27 12.86
N CYS A 141 -12.98 -9.93 13.61
CA CYS A 141 -13.26 -11.30 14.09
C CYS A 141 -13.41 -11.41 15.62
N TRP A 142 -13.70 -10.30 16.29
CA TRP A 142 -14.32 -10.30 17.63
C TRP A 142 -15.79 -9.91 17.51
N GLY A 143 -16.51 -10.66 16.69
CA GLY A 143 -17.93 -10.51 16.40
C GLY A 143 -18.63 -11.85 16.26
N GLY A 144 -18.31 -12.81 17.15
CA GLY A 144 -19.09 -14.03 17.33
C GLY A 144 -18.50 -15.32 16.76
N VAL A 145 -18.61 -16.36 17.60
CA VAL A 145 -18.48 -17.81 17.34
C VAL A 145 -17.11 -18.44 17.59
N TRP A 146 -17.16 -19.54 18.34
CA TRP A 146 -16.11 -20.24 19.08
C TRP A 146 -15.09 -20.98 18.20
N GLY A 147 -13.85 -21.04 18.72
CA GLY A 147 -12.98 -22.20 18.62
C GLY A 147 -12.01 -22.24 17.44
N VAL A 148 -10.78 -21.77 17.66
CA VAL A 148 -9.59 -22.45 17.12
C VAL A 148 -8.51 -22.46 18.20
N ALA A 149 -8.11 -23.67 18.57
CA ALA A 149 -7.12 -23.94 19.60
C ALA A 149 -5.74 -23.36 19.22
N GLY A 150 -5.24 -22.43 20.03
CA GLY A 150 -3.83 -22.07 20.03
C GLY A 150 -3.03 -23.14 20.75
N SER A 151 -2.23 -23.91 20.02
CA SER A 151 -1.25 -24.83 20.58
C SER A 151 -0.17 -24.06 21.33
N GLN A 152 -0.24 -24.02 22.66
CA GLN A 152 0.95 -23.76 23.46
C GLN A 152 1.67 -25.08 23.69
N GLY A 153 2.74 -25.29 22.92
CA GLY A 153 3.81 -26.20 23.30
C GLY A 153 4.51 -25.64 24.53
N GLY A 154 4.02 -26.01 25.71
CA GLY A 154 4.61 -25.72 27.00
C GLY A 154 5.22 -27.00 27.58
N ASN A 155 6.53 -27.10 27.48
CA ASN A 155 7.37 -28.14 28.06
C ASN A 155 7.18 -28.19 29.59
N MET A 156 6.76 -29.32 30.15
CA MET A 156 6.76 -29.52 31.61
C MET A 156 7.74 -30.63 31.95
N HIS A 157 8.98 -30.23 32.20
CA HIS A 157 9.81 -30.88 33.20
C HIS A 157 9.18 -30.60 34.57
N ILE A 158 8.78 -31.64 35.30
CA ILE A 158 9.38 -32.16 36.54
C ILE A 158 8.85 -33.59 36.72
#